data_AF-A0AA39K7Y6-F1
#
_entry.id   AF-A0AA39K7Y6-F1
#
_cell.length_a   1.000
_cell.length_b   1.000
_cell.length_c   1.000
_cell.angle_alpha   90.00
_cell.angle_beta   90.00
_cell.angle_gamma   90.00
#
_symmetry.space_group_name_H-M   'P 1'
#
loop_
_entity.id
_entity.type
_entity.pdbx_description
1 polymer ?
#
loop_
_entity_poly.entity_id
_entity_poly.type
_entity_poly.pdbx_seq_one_letter_code
_entity_poly.pdbx_strand_id
1 'polypeptide(L)'
;MGSFRLLSSLTYLLLVLLTVCAILLSCVALLSQAVRTSPSRSWSRNINALIIGASYIVVFFTSLFFCAKRRIAVRLKLQRISKNYRPIGKGDVPNTVHEYITKEYLRACLVSYESEPKEAFHPGWGRPGTKYAGVRFRRALLDTVAEIGGPVTFFFNVKHFTLNFADALAHVVIPAHPMLKPHARMIHHFRFIVPLLDDPVVLRVYDSAIQLVRNSEGEPTEEEFEVGWEAAEDIKRTLDECRMEMMQGMRPFAIIKYTTN
;
A
#
# COMPACT_ATOMS: atom_id res chain seq x y z
N MET A 1 -19.48 30.88 -11.09
CA MET A 1 -18.43 29.94 -11.57
C MET A 1 -17.04 30.57 -11.77
N GLY A 2 -16.90 31.89 -11.99
CA GLY A 2 -15.60 32.55 -12.13
C GLY A 2 -14.79 32.67 -10.83
N SER A 3 -15.43 33.06 -9.72
CA SER A 3 -14.73 33.37 -8.45
C SER A 3 -14.01 32.17 -7.83
N PHE A 4 -14.56 30.96 -7.92
CA PHE A 4 -13.90 29.74 -7.41
C PHE A 4 -12.63 29.39 -8.19
N ARG A 5 -12.61 29.61 -9.50
CA ARG A 5 -11.43 29.36 -10.34
C ARG A 5 -10.32 30.37 -10.09
N LEU A 6 -10.68 31.62 -9.80
CA LEU A 6 -9.73 32.65 -9.42
C LEU A 6 -9.11 32.36 -8.05
N LEU A 7 -9.94 32.00 -7.07
CA LEU A 7 -9.47 31.64 -5.73
C LEU A 7 -8.54 30.42 -5.77
N SER A 8 -8.90 29.36 -6.50
CA SER A 8 -8.03 28.18 -6.65
C SER A 8 -6.73 28.48 -7.38
N SER A 9 -6.75 29.41 -8.34
CA SER A 9 -5.54 29.80 -9.08
C SER A 9 -4.62 30.67 -8.22
N LEU A 10 -5.17 31.57 -7.41
CA LEU A 10 -4.43 32.41 -6.48
C LEU A 10 -3.81 31.57 -5.36
N THR A 11 -4.55 30.64 -4.76
CA THR A 11 -4.00 29.75 -3.72
C THR A 11 -2.91 28.86 -4.27
N TYR A 12 -3.10 28.29 -5.47
CA TYR A 12 -2.06 27.51 -6.13
C TYR A 12 -0.80 28.34 -6.41
N LEU A 13 -0.95 29.56 -6.94
CA LEU A 13 0.18 30.45 -7.20
C LEU A 13 0.92 30.82 -5.92
N LEU A 14 0.19 31.15 -4.84
CA LEU A 14 0.77 31.48 -3.54
C LEU A 14 1.57 30.30 -2.97
N LEU A 15 1.02 29.07 -3.01
CA LEU A 15 1.71 27.87 -2.55
C LEU A 15 2.97 27.59 -3.36
N VAL A 16 2.92 27.76 -4.68
CA VAL A 16 4.10 27.60 -5.55
C VAL A 16 5.15 28.67 -5.25
N LEU A 17 4.74 29.93 -5.07
CA LEU A 17 5.66 31.02 -4.72
C LEU A 17 6.34 30.75 -3.37
N LEU A 18 5.56 30.35 -2.36
CA LEU A 18 6.06 30.08 -1.02
C LEU A 18 7.06 28.92 -1.01
N THR A 19 6.76 27.84 -1.74
CA THR A 19 7.68 26.69 -1.85
C THR A 19 8.97 27.05 -2.59
N VAL A 20 8.90 27.82 -3.68
CA VAL A 20 10.09 28.31 -4.40
C VAL A 20 10.93 29.22 -3.49
N CYS A 21 10.30 30.16 -2.78
CA CYS A 21 11.00 31.04 -1.83
C CYS A 21 11.67 30.23 -0.71
N ALA A 22 10.99 29.25 -0.12
CA ALA A 22 11.56 28.40 0.92
C ALA A 22 12.78 27.61 0.42
N ILE A 23 12.72 27.07 -0.80
CA ILE A 23 13.84 26.34 -1.43
C ILE A 23 15.03 27.27 -1.68
N LEU A 24 14.79 28.47 -2.20
CA LEU A 24 15.86 29.46 -2.45
C LEU A 24 16.52 29.92 -1.15
N LEU A 25 15.73 30.23 -0.12
CA LEU A 25 16.23 30.61 1.20
C LEU A 25 17.04 29.47 1.84
N SER A 26 16.57 28.23 1.72
CA SER A 26 17.30 27.04 2.18
C SER A 26 18.65 26.89 1.47
N CYS A 27 18.70 27.09 0.15
CA CYS A 27 19.93 27.03 -0.65
C CYS A 27 20.94 28.09 -0.21
N VAL A 28 20.51 29.36 -0.07
CA VAL A 28 21.38 30.46 0.37
C VAL A 28 21.89 30.22 1.80
N ALA A 29 21.04 29.72 2.70
CA ALA A 29 21.44 29.42 4.07
C ALA A 29 22.50 28.31 4.12
N LEU A 30 22.34 27.23 3.36
CA LEU A 30 23.31 26.14 3.31
C LEU A 30 24.62 26.54 2.64
N LEU A 31 24.59 27.34 1.58
CA LEU A 31 25.80 27.89 0.97
C LEU A 31 26.54 28.83 1.93
N SER A 32 25.80 29.68 2.65
CA SER A 32 26.36 30.58 3.66
C SER A 32 27.02 29.80 4.81
N GLN A 33 26.39 28.71 5.26
CA GLN A 33 26.98 27.81 6.27
C GLN A 33 28.22 27.10 5.73
N ALA A 34 28.17 26.54 4.52
CA ALA A 34 29.29 25.83 3.92
C ALA A 34 30.54 26.73 3.75
N VAL A 35 30.35 28.01 3.44
CA VAL A 35 31.45 28.99 3.35
C VAL A 35 32.03 29.34 4.73
N ARG A 36 31.19 29.47 5.76
CA ARG A 36 31.62 29.82 7.12
C ARG A 36 32.37 28.69 7.82
N THR A 37 32.04 27.44 7.53
CA THR A 37 32.64 26.25 8.15
C THR A 37 33.93 25.78 7.44
N SER A 38 34.36 26.46 6.37
CA SER A 38 35.57 26.07 5.60
C SER A 38 36.86 26.65 6.21
N PRO A 39 37.95 25.86 6.33
CA PRO A 39 39.22 26.28 6.96
C PRO A 39 39.89 27.50 6.31
N SER A 40 39.72 27.68 5.00
CA SER A 40 40.37 28.76 4.23
C SER A 40 39.47 29.99 4.03
N ARG A 41 38.22 29.97 4.53
CA ARG A 41 37.18 31.02 4.37
C ARG A 41 37.07 31.59 2.95
N SER A 42 37.47 30.81 1.95
CA SER A 42 37.56 31.19 0.54
C SER A 42 36.62 30.36 -0.30
N TRP A 43 35.96 31.00 -1.26
CA TRP A 43 35.00 30.37 -2.16
C TRP A 43 35.66 29.40 -3.16
N SER A 44 36.92 29.64 -3.54
CA SER A 44 37.54 28.92 -4.67
C SER A 44 38.03 27.51 -4.34
N ARG A 45 38.14 27.15 -3.05
CA ARG A 45 38.68 25.85 -2.60
C ARG A 45 37.73 25.13 -1.65
N ASN A 46 36.41 25.35 -1.79
CA ASN A 46 35.38 24.76 -0.94
C ASN A 46 34.57 23.70 -1.69
N ILE A 47 34.96 22.43 -1.52
CA ILE A 47 34.30 21.28 -2.14
C ILE A 47 32.87 21.12 -1.62
N ASN A 48 32.60 21.44 -0.35
CA ASN A 48 31.25 21.34 0.24
C ASN A 48 30.27 22.31 -0.44
N ALA A 49 30.71 23.54 -0.72
CA ALA A 49 29.89 24.52 -1.45
C ALA A 49 29.59 24.05 -2.89
N LEU A 50 30.57 23.40 -3.55
CA LEU A 50 30.40 22.83 -4.88
C LEU A 50 29.39 21.68 -4.89
N ILE A 51 29.48 20.74 -3.93
CA ILE A 51 28.55 19.61 -3.83
C ILE A 51 27.11 20.09 -3.56
N ILE A 52 26.95 21.08 -2.67
CA ILE A 52 25.64 21.68 -2.38
C ILE A 52 25.09 22.36 -3.65
N GLY A 53 25.89 23.19 -4.33
CA GLY A 53 25.47 23.83 -5.58
C GLY A 53 25.06 22.81 -6.65
N ALA A 54 25.87 21.76 -6.85
CA ALA A 54 25.60 20.71 -7.82
C ALA A 54 24.31 19.94 -7.53
N SER A 55 24.02 19.61 -6.25
CA SER A 55 22.80 18.88 -5.89
C SER A 55 21.53 19.70 -6.16
N TYR A 56 21.53 21.00 -5.86
CA TYR A 56 20.40 21.89 -6.18
C TYR A 56 20.20 22.06 -7.69
N ILE A 57 21.28 22.12 -8.48
CA ILE A 57 21.21 22.15 -9.95
C ILE A 57 20.53 20.89 -10.49
N VAL A 58 20.91 19.71 -9.99
CA VAL A 58 20.29 18.43 -10.39
C VAL A 58 18.80 18.41 -10.01
N VAL A 59 18.44 18.83 -8.80
CA VAL A 59 17.04 18.91 -8.35
C VAL A 59 16.24 19.89 -9.21
N PHE A 60 16.83 21.03 -9.59
CA PHE A 60 16.18 22.00 -10.46
C PHE A 60 15.88 21.41 -11.86
N PHE A 61 16.87 20.79 -12.50
CA PHE A 61 16.67 20.20 -13.84
C PHE A 61 15.70 19.02 -13.83
N THR A 62 15.78 18.16 -12.82
CA THR A 62 14.84 17.03 -12.68
C THR A 62 13.40 17.50 -12.45
N SER A 63 13.22 18.53 -11.62
CA SER A 63 11.91 19.17 -11.40
C SER A 63 11.36 19.78 -12.69
N LEU A 64 12.19 20.52 -13.43
CA LEU A 64 11.81 21.13 -14.71
C LEU A 64 11.41 20.07 -15.73
N PHE A 65 12.18 18.99 -15.84
CA PHE A 65 11.89 17.88 -16.75
C PHE A 65 10.55 17.21 -16.41
N PHE A 66 10.29 16.95 -15.12
CA PHE A 66 9.02 16.37 -14.69
C PHE A 66 7.83 17.30 -14.98
N CYS A 67 7.99 18.60 -14.70
CA CYS A 67 6.98 19.62 -15.01
C CYS A 67 6.70 19.71 -16.51
N ALA A 68 7.73 19.70 -17.34
CA ALA A 68 7.63 19.75 -18.79
C ALA A 68 6.92 18.50 -19.33
N LYS A 69 7.31 17.29 -18.90
CA LYS A 69 6.64 16.05 -19.30
C LYS A 69 5.15 16.07 -18.97
N ARG A 70 4.79 16.48 -17.75
CA ARG A 70 3.39 16.56 -17.32
C ARG A 70 2.62 17.57 -18.17
N ARG A 71 3.18 18.77 -18.41
CA ARG A 71 2.56 19.81 -19.25
C ARG A 71 2.35 19.34 -20.68
N ILE A 72 3.36 18.70 -21.28
CA ILE A 72 3.30 18.17 -22.66
C ILE A 72 2.27 17.04 -22.74
N ALA A 73 2.29 16.08 -21.82
CA ALA A 73 1.33 14.97 -21.82
C ALA A 73 -0.12 15.46 -21.69
N VAL A 74 -0.38 16.44 -20.83
CA VAL A 74 -1.70 17.06 -20.71
C VAL A 74 -2.08 17.79 -21.99
N ARG A 75 -1.16 18.55 -22.61
CA ARG A 75 -1.42 19.21 -23.89
C ARG A 75 -1.73 18.22 -25.01
N LEU A 76 -0.97 17.13 -25.12
CA LEU A 76 -1.20 16.08 -26.11
C LEU A 76 -2.54 15.37 -25.89
N LYS A 77 -2.90 15.06 -24.64
CA LYS A 77 -4.22 14.49 -24.31
C LYS A 77 -5.37 15.45 -24.67
N LEU A 78 -5.22 16.74 -24.39
CA LEU A 78 -6.21 17.75 -24.74
C LEU A 78 -6.27 18.07 -26.24
N GLN A 79 -5.18 17.84 -26.98
CA GLN A 79 -5.16 17.94 -28.45
C GLN A 79 -5.85 16.75 -29.11
N ARG A 80 -5.79 15.55 -28.49
CA ARG A 80 -6.47 14.35 -28.98
C ARG A 80 -8.00 14.46 -28.90
N ILE A 81 -8.51 15.25 -27.96
CA ILE A 81 -9.94 15.61 -27.92
C ILE A 81 -10.18 16.58 -29.08
N SER A 82 -10.87 16.13 -30.13
CA SER A 82 -11.14 16.95 -31.31
C SER A 82 -11.91 18.21 -30.90
N LYS A 83 -11.23 19.36 -30.86
CA LYS A 83 -11.85 20.65 -30.53
C LYS A 83 -12.88 21.11 -31.58
N ASN A 84 -12.87 20.48 -32.76
CA ASN A 84 -13.79 20.72 -33.86
C ASN A 84 -14.98 19.74 -33.88
N TYR A 85 -15.37 19.16 -32.75
CA TYR A 85 -16.69 18.50 -32.68
C TYR A 85 -17.77 19.59 -32.66
N ARG A 86 -18.18 20.06 -33.85
CA ARG A 86 -19.45 20.76 -34.02
C ARG A 86 -20.52 19.66 -33.98
N PRO A 87 -21.41 19.62 -32.98
CA PRO A 87 -22.53 18.68 -33.02
C PRO A 87 -23.34 19.00 -34.28
N ILE A 88 -23.43 18.02 -35.19
CA ILE A 88 -24.20 18.15 -36.42
C ILE A 88 -25.65 18.43 -36.01
N GLY A 89 -26.15 19.62 -36.30
CA GLY A 89 -27.52 20.00 -35.98
C GLY A 89 -28.53 19.34 -36.93
N LYS A 90 -29.82 19.34 -36.57
CA LYS A 90 -30.93 18.79 -37.39
C LYS A 90 -31.12 19.47 -38.77
N GLY A 91 -30.28 20.44 -39.14
CA GLY A 91 -30.29 21.10 -40.45
C GLY A 91 -28.94 21.13 -41.16
N ASP A 92 -27.88 20.56 -40.57
CA ASP A 92 -26.54 20.56 -41.19
C ASP A 92 -26.39 19.43 -42.24
N VAL A 93 -27.22 18.38 -42.17
CA VAL A 93 -27.24 17.24 -43.10
C VAL A 93 -28.67 16.77 -43.35
N PRO A 94 -28.96 16.07 -44.47
CA PRO A 94 -30.27 15.48 -44.72
C PRO A 94 -30.73 14.58 -43.55
N ASN A 95 -32.02 14.60 -43.24
CA ASN A 95 -32.58 13.88 -42.08
C ASN A 95 -32.21 12.39 -42.06
N THR A 96 -32.15 11.73 -43.23
CA THR A 96 -31.75 10.33 -43.37
C THR A 96 -30.32 10.07 -42.91
N VAL A 97 -29.41 11.00 -43.21
CA VAL A 97 -28.00 10.93 -42.78
C VAL A 97 -27.88 11.23 -41.29
N HIS A 98 -28.63 12.23 -40.79
CA HIS A 98 -28.65 12.56 -39.36
C HIS A 98 -29.15 11.37 -38.52
N GLU A 99 -30.23 10.72 -38.93
CA GLU A 99 -30.78 9.53 -38.27
C GLU A 99 -29.79 8.37 -38.27
N TYR A 100 -29.12 8.13 -39.41
CA TYR A 100 -28.09 7.09 -39.51
C TYR A 100 -26.92 7.33 -38.55
N ILE A 101 -26.37 8.55 -38.53
CA ILE A 101 -25.27 8.93 -37.63
C ILE A 101 -25.70 8.78 -36.16
N THR A 102 -26.91 9.24 -35.82
CA THR A 102 -27.44 9.13 -34.45
C THR A 102 -27.58 7.66 -34.03
N LYS A 103 -28.06 6.81 -34.93
CA LYS A 103 -28.21 5.38 -34.68
C LYS A 103 -26.87 4.68 -34.44
N GLU A 104 -25.87 4.92 -35.29
CA GLU A 104 -24.54 4.33 -35.11
C GLU A 104 -23.82 4.89 -33.88
N TYR A 105 -24.01 6.17 -33.58
CA TYR A 105 -23.48 6.78 -32.35
C TYR A 105 -24.08 6.15 -31.09
N LEU A 106 -25.42 6.02 -31.04
CA LEU A 106 -26.10 5.34 -29.93
C LEU A 106 -25.66 3.89 -29.79
N ARG A 107 -25.48 3.18 -30.91
CA ARG A 107 -24.97 1.82 -30.91
C ARG A 107 -23.55 1.76 -30.33
N ALA A 108 -22.67 2.67 -30.74
CA ALA A 108 -21.30 2.75 -30.20
C ALA A 108 -21.30 3.07 -28.70
N CYS A 109 -22.16 3.99 -28.25
CA CYS A 109 -22.34 4.30 -26.83
C CYS A 109 -22.84 3.08 -26.05
N LEU A 110 -23.82 2.35 -26.57
CA LEU A 110 -24.35 1.15 -25.93
C LEU A 110 -23.30 0.05 -25.85
N VAL A 111 -22.57 -0.21 -26.94
CA VAL A 111 -21.45 -1.18 -26.93
C VAL A 111 -20.39 -0.76 -25.92
N SER A 112 -20.05 0.54 -25.86
CA SER A 112 -19.06 1.03 -24.90
C SER A 112 -19.52 0.85 -23.45
N TYR A 113 -20.78 1.14 -23.16
CA TYR A 113 -21.38 0.99 -21.84
C TYR A 113 -21.48 -0.48 -21.42
N GLU A 114 -21.83 -1.36 -22.36
CA GLU A 114 -21.90 -2.80 -22.07
C GLU A 114 -20.52 -3.44 -21.97
N SER A 115 -19.52 -2.88 -22.66
CA SER A 115 -18.12 -3.31 -22.54
C SER A 115 -17.43 -2.81 -21.27
N GLU A 116 -18.04 -1.88 -20.53
CA GLU A 116 -17.50 -1.43 -19.26
C GLU A 116 -17.61 -2.57 -18.23
N PRO A 117 -16.51 -2.95 -17.55
CA PRO A 117 -16.54 -4.05 -16.60
C PRO A 117 -17.39 -3.67 -15.38
N LYS A 118 -18.63 -4.18 -15.32
CA LYS A 118 -19.58 -3.91 -14.23
C LYS A 118 -19.24 -4.66 -12.94
N GLU A 119 -18.65 -5.85 -13.06
CA GLU A 119 -18.21 -6.66 -11.91
C GLU A 119 -16.88 -7.34 -12.23
N ALA A 120 -15.79 -6.79 -11.70
CA ALA A 120 -14.49 -7.46 -11.69
C ALA A 120 -14.46 -8.45 -10.51
N PHE A 121 -15.28 -9.51 -10.58
CA PHE A 121 -15.20 -10.61 -9.62
C PHE A 121 -14.10 -11.58 -10.05
N HIS A 122 -13.04 -11.64 -9.26
CA HIS A 122 -12.01 -12.65 -9.40
C HIS A 122 -12.14 -13.64 -8.23
N PRO A 123 -12.25 -14.96 -8.49
CA PRO A 123 -12.25 -15.94 -7.41
C PRO A 123 -10.97 -15.81 -6.57
N GLY A 124 -11.11 -15.90 -5.25
CA GLY A 124 -10.00 -15.66 -4.30
C GLY A 124 -9.71 -14.20 -3.96
N TRP A 125 -10.48 -13.25 -4.51
CA TRP A 125 -10.41 -11.84 -4.13
C TRP A 125 -11.71 -11.38 -3.49
N GLY A 126 -11.59 -10.53 -2.47
CA GLY A 126 -12.76 -9.88 -1.87
C GLY A 126 -13.42 -8.90 -2.85
N ARG A 127 -14.75 -8.91 -2.86
CA ARG A 127 -15.56 -8.10 -3.78
C ARG A 127 -15.34 -6.60 -3.54
N PRO A 128 -15.23 -5.78 -4.59
CA PRO A 128 -15.16 -4.33 -4.44
C PRO A 128 -16.39 -3.81 -3.67
N GLY A 129 -16.18 -3.06 -2.59
CA GLY A 129 -17.25 -2.54 -1.73
C GLY A 129 -17.63 -3.40 -0.53
N THR A 130 -17.06 -4.61 -0.36
CA THR A 130 -17.21 -5.40 0.88
C THR A 130 -16.06 -5.15 1.87
N LYS A 131 -16.13 -5.76 3.06
CA LYS A 131 -15.10 -5.68 4.11
C LYS A 131 -13.70 -6.07 3.60
N TYR A 132 -13.63 -7.01 2.66
CA TYR A 132 -12.36 -7.53 2.12
C TYR A 132 -12.03 -6.99 0.72
N ALA A 133 -12.58 -5.84 0.32
CA ALA A 133 -12.32 -5.25 -0.98
C ALA A 133 -10.82 -5.11 -1.27
N GLY A 134 -10.34 -5.74 -2.35
CA GLY A 134 -8.93 -5.70 -2.75
C GLY A 134 -8.00 -6.61 -1.94
N VAL A 135 -8.53 -7.46 -1.07
CA VAL A 135 -7.77 -8.49 -0.37
C VAL A 135 -7.75 -9.76 -1.20
N ARG A 136 -6.57 -10.34 -1.41
CA ARG A 136 -6.41 -11.67 -2.00
C ARG A 136 -6.36 -12.71 -0.88
N PHE A 137 -7.43 -13.48 -0.71
CA PHE A 137 -7.64 -14.40 0.40
C PHE A 137 -6.49 -15.38 0.61
N ARG A 138 -6.05 -16.07 -0.45
CA ARG A 138 -4.93 -17.03 -0.39
C ARG A 138 -3.64 -16.38 0.12
N ARG A 139 -3.32 -15.19 -0.38
CA ARG A 139 -2.10 -14.48 0.03
C ARG A 139 -2.22 -13.96 1.45
N ALA A 140 -3.36 -13.35 1.80
CA ALA A 140 -3.59 -12.82 3.13
C ALA A 140 -3.49 -13.90 4.22
N LEU A 141 -4.06 -15.10 4.00
CA LEU A 141 -3.89 -16.23 4.94
C LEU A 141 -2.47 -16.80 4.96
N LEU A 142 -1.75 -16.83 3.84
CA LEU A 142 -0.35 -17.28 3.88
C LEU A 142 0.57 -16.27 4.57
N ASP A 143 0.26 -14.98 4.42
CA ASP A 143 0.99 -13.90 5.09
C ASP A 143 0.81 -13.99 6.61
N THR A 144 -0.33 -14.47 7.14
CA THR A 144 -0.47 -14.72 8.59
C THR A 144 0.48 -15.80 9.11
N VAL A 145 0.90 -16.76 8.27
CA VAL A 145 1.89 -17.78 8.68
C VAL A 145 3.27 -17.16 8.86
N ALA A 146 3.68 -16.30 7.92
CA ALA A 146 4.91 -15.54 8.07
C ALA A 146 4.81 -14.58 9.27
N GLU A 147 3.63 -14.01 9.49
CA GLU A 147 3.34 -13.16 10.63
C GLU A 147 3.42 -13.92 11.95
N ILE A 148 3.08 -15.21 12.04
CA ILE A 148 3.08 -15.97 13.32
C ILE A 148 4.40 -16.76 13.54
N GLY A 149 5.20 -17.09 12.50
CA GLY A 149 6.39 -17.95 12.70
C GLY A 149 7.65 -17.72 11.85
N GLY A 150 7.70 -16.76 10.92
CA GLY A 150 8.81 -16.68 9.95
C GLY A 150 9.90 -15.66 10.28
N PRO A 151 11.21 -16.01 10.21
CA PRO A 151 12.27 -15.02 10.35
C PRO A 151 12.30 -14.05 9.16
N VAL A 152 12.56 -12.78 9.48
CA VAL A 152 12.45 -11.62 8.57
C VAL A 152 13.43 -11.71 7.40
N THR A 153 12.90 -11.76 6.17
CA THR A 153 13.59 -11.24 4.98
C THR A 153 12.82 -10.03 4.44
N PHE A 154 13.39 -8.85 4.66
CA PHE A 154 12.88 -7.56 4.23
C PHE A 154 12.87 -7.47 2.69
N PHE A 155 11.70 -7.38 2.05
CA PHE A 155 11.58 -6.91 0.66
C PHE A 155 10.37 -5.97 0.49
N PHE A 156 10.68 -4.68 0.29
CA PHE A 156 9.89 -3.59 -0.30
C PHE A 156 8.71 -2.92 0.43
N ASN A 157 9.04 -1.77 1.05
CA ASN A 157 8.46 -0.42 0.94
C ASN A 157 7.22 -0.22 0.03
N VAL A 158 6.01 -0.09 0.61
CA VAL A 158 5.01 0.98 0.31
C VAL A 158 4.22 1.28 1.60
N LYS A 159 4.03 2.58 1.85
CA LYS A 159 3.43 3.22 3.04
C LYS A 159 2.06 2.69 3.46
N HIS A 160 1.85 2.72 4.79
CA HIS A 160 0.57 2.64 5.51
C HIS A 160 -0.09 1.25 5.59
N PHE A 161 0.61 0.29 6.19
CA PHE A 161 -0.03 -0.79 6.90
C PHE A 161 0.77 -1.02 8.18
N THR A 162 0.15 -0.82 9.33
CA THR A 162 0.72 -1.10 10.66
C THR A 162 1.12 -2.57 10.70
N LEU A 163 2.39 -2.83 10.39
CA LEU A 163 3.02 -4.12 10.45
C LEU A 163 3.24 -4.42 11.94
N ASN A 164 2.22 -4.96 12.60
CA ASN A 164 2.37 -5.50 13.94
C ASN A 164 3.10 -6.84 13.81
N PHE A 165 4.33 -6.84 14.31
CA PHE A 165 5.32 -7.90 14.20
C PHE A 165 4.92 -9.09 15.09
N ALA A 166 4.36 -10.18 14.55
CA ALA A 166 3.91 -11.31 15.37
C ALA A 166 4.84 -12.57 15.40
N ASP A 167 5.89 -12.65 14.58
CA ASP A 167 6.97 -13.65 14.80
C ASP A 167 7.86 -13.19 15.95
N ALA A 168 7.91 -11.87 16.17
CA ALA A 168 8.36 -11.31 17.42
C ALA A 168 7.47 -11.75 18.59
N LEU A 169 6.16 -11.95 18.43
CA LEU A 169 5.28 -12.31 19.55
C LEU A 169 5.55 -13.71 20.08
N ALA A 170 5.58 -14.73 19.21
CA ALA A 170 5.89 -16.10 19.63
C ALA A 170 7.32 -16.22 20.22
N HIS A 171 8.31 -15.57 19.61
CA HIS A 171 9.68 -15.54 20.14
C HIS A 171 9.87 -14.62 21.36
N VAL A 172 9.00 -13.62 21.56
CA VAL A 172 8.97 -12.78 22.77
C VAL A 172 8.43 -13.58 23.96
N VAL A 173 7.40 -14.39 23.73
CA VAL A 173 6.83 -15.24 24.78
C VAL A 173 7.69 -16.50 25.00
N ILE A 174 8.19 -17.12 23.92
CA ILE A 174 9.04 -18.33 23.97
C ILE A 174 10.31 -18.11 23.13
N PRO A 175 11.40 -17.58 23.72
CA PRO A 175 12.65 -17.33 23.00
C PRO A 175 13.29 -18.55 22.33
N ALA A 176 12.97 -19.76 22.81
CA ALA A 176 13.47 -21.02 22.28
C ALA A 176 12.57 -21.63 21.17
N HIS A 177 11.61 -20.87 20.63
CA HIS A 177 10.73 -21.35 19.58
C HIS A 177 11.53 -21.75 18.33
N PRO A 178 11.26 -22.90 17.69
CA PRO A 178 11.97 -23.29 16.48
C PRO A 178 11.61 -22.38 15.31
N MET A 179 12.51 -22.22 14.34
CA MET A 179 12.22 -21.47 13.12
C MET A 179 11.17 -22.17 12.24
N LEU A 180 10.32 -21.39 11.57
CA LEU A 180 9.31 -21.90 10.64
C LEU A 180 9.92 -22.63 9.46
N LYS A 181 9.41 -23.83 9.22
CA LYS A 181 9.73 -24.64 8.04
C LYS A 181 8.61 -24.46 7.00
N PRO A 182 8.92 -24.08 5.75
CA PRO A 182 7.91 -23.78 4.73
C PRO A 182 6.89 -24.90 4.50
N HIS A 183 7.32 -26.16 4.64
CA HIS A 183 6.50 -27.35 4.36
C HIS A 183 5.99 -28.06 5.62
N ALA A 184 6.29 -27.56 6.82
CA ALA A 184 5.75 -28.14 8.04
C ALA A 184 4.28 -27.72 8.22
N ARG A 185 3.48 -28.61 8.82
CA ARG A 185 2.13 -28.27 9.28
C ARG A 185 2.19 -27.31 10.45
N MET A 186 1.25 -26.38 10.52
CA MET A 186 1.19 -25.34 11.54
C MET A 186 0.94 -25.94 12.92
N ILE A 187 0.13 -27.00 12.99
CA ILE A 187 -0.12 -27.73 14.24
C ILE A 187 1.14 -28.27 14.90
N HIS A 188 2.12 -28.72 14.10
CA HIS A 188 3.39 -29.24 14.63
C HIS A 188 4.36 -28.11 15.00
N HIS A 189 4.33 -27.03 14.23
CA HIS A 189 5.19 -25.88 14.46
C HIS A 189 4.79 -25.13 15.74
N PHE A 190 3.50 -24.83 15.89
CA PHE A 190 2.96 -24.07 17.03
C PHE A 190 2.52 -24.96 18.20
N ARG A 191 2.95 -26.22 18.25
CA ARG A 191 2.63 -27.14 19.36
C ARG A 191 3.01 -26.59 20.73
N PHE A 192 4.01 -25.71 20.79
CA PHE A 192 4.51 -25.09 22.01
C PHE A 192 3.63 -23.94 22.49
N ILE A 193 2.81 -23.38 21.61
CA ILE A 193 1.86 -22.30 21.91
C ILE A 193 0.51 -22.87 22.35
N VAL A 194 0.18 -24.11 21.97
CA VAL A 194 -1.07 -24.80 22.38
C VAL A 194 -1.44 -24.61 23.85
N PRO A 195 -0.51 -24.71 24.82
CA PRO A 195 -0.83 -24.58 26.24
C PRO A 195 -1.13 -23.15 26.68
N LEU A 196 -0.75 -22.16 25.87
CA LEU A 196 -1.05 -20.74 26.09
C LEU A 196 -2.41 -20.36 25.50
N LEU A 197 -2.96 -21.18 24.59
CA LEU A 197 -4.25 -20.94 23.97
C LEU A 197 -5.39 -21.35 24.91
N ASP A 198 -6.43 -20.51 24.98
CA ASP A 198 -7.65 -20.82 25.73
C ASP A 198 -8.37 -22.05 25.16
N ASP A 199 -8.38 -22.18 23.83
CA ASP A 199 -8.97 -23.29 23.11
C ASP A 199 -7.99 -23.92 22.09
N PRO A 200 -7.58 -25.19 22.26
CA PRO A 200 -6.71 -25.88 21.32
C PRO A 200 -7.37 -26.18 19.97
N VAL A 201 -8.70 -26.03 19.82
CA VAL A 201 -9.41 -26.18 18.55
C VAL A 201 -9.02 -25.08 17.57
N VAL A 202 -8.76 -23.86 18.04
CA VAL A 202 -8.38 -22.71 17.21
C VAL A 202 -7.15 -23.02 16.36
N LEU A 203 -6.13 -23.68 16.93
CA LEU A 203 -4.93 -24.06 16.18
C LEU A 203 -5.23 -25.10 15.09
N ARG A 204 -6.20 -26.00 15.30
CA ARG A 204 -6.60 -27.00 14.29
C ARG A 204 -7.37 -26.35 13.15
N VAL A 205 -8.25 -25.41 13.46
CA VAL A 205 -9.01 -24.62 12.47
C VAL A 205 -8.05 -23.77 11.64
N TYR A 206 -7.06 -23.16 12.29
CA TYR A 206 -6.01 -22.43 11.59
C TYR A 206 -5.16 -23.36 10.70
N ASP A 207 -4.72 -24.52 11.22
CA ASP A 207 -3.95 -25.49 10.41
C ASP A 207 -4.74 -25.98 9.19
N SER A 208 -6.04 -26.30 9.34
CA SER A 208 -6.88 -26.72 8.22
C SER A 208 -7.04 -25.62 7.18
N ALA A 209 -7.27 -24.37 7.58
CA ALA A 209 -7.35 -23.24 6.67
C ALA A 209 -6.03 -23.03 5.90
N ILE A 210 -4.88 -23.13 6.57
CA ILE A 210 -3.57 -23.01 5.91
C ILE A 210 -3.32 -24.19 4.96
N GLN A 211 -3.68 -25.42 5.32
CA GLN A 211 -3.53 -26.56 4.42
C GLN A 211 -4.43 -26.46 3.20
N LEU A 212 -5.66 -25.97 3.37
CA LEU A 212 -6.58 -25.69 2.27
C LEU A 212 -5.91 -24.70 1.31
N VAL A 213 -5.45 -23.56 1.81
CA VAL A 213 -4.84 -22.51 0.99
C VAL A 213 -3.50 -22.92 0.34
N ARG A 214 -2.74 -23.84 0.95
CA ARG A 214 -1.47 -24.34 0.38
C ARG A 214 -1.68 -25.39 -0.71
N ASN A 215 -2.62 -26.30 -0.51
CA ASN A 215 -2.72 -27.52 -1.30
C ASN A 215 -3.95 -27.55 -2.22
N SER A 216 -4.91 -26.63 -2.06
CA SER A 216 -6.10 -26.57 -2.92
C SER A 216 -5.75 -26.08 -4.33
N GLU A 217 -6.32 -26.75 -5.33
CA GLU A 217 -6.28 -26.31 -6.73
C GLU A 217 -7.14 -25.07 -6.97
N GLY A 218 -8.26 -24.93 -6.23
CA GLY A 218 -9.16 -23.78 -6.29
C GLY A 218 -8.78 -22.64 -5.34
N GLU A 219 -9.13 -21.40 -5.70
CA GLU A 219 -8.98 -20.25 -4.80
C GLU A 219 -10.01 -20.31 -3.65
N PRO A 220 -9.63 -19.95 -2.42
CA PRO A 220 -10.51 -20.06 -1.24
C PRO A 220 -11.69 -19.10 -1.34
N THR A 221 -12.82 -19.53 -0.77
CA THR A 221 -14.04 -18.71 -0.65
C THR A 221 -13.91 -17.68 0.47
N GLU A 222 -14.83 -16.70 0.49
CA GLU A 222 -14.85 -15.67 1.54
C GLU A 222 -15.15 -16.29 2.92
N GLU A 223 -16.04 -17.28 3.00
CA GLU A 223 -16.37 -17.99 4.24
C GLU A 223 -15.17 -18.79 4.79
N GLU A 224 -14.48 -19.55 3.92
CA GLU A 224 -13.27 -20.28 4.30
C GLU A 224 -12.14 -19.33 4.73
N PHE A 225 -12.06 -18.16 4.08
CA PHE A 225 -11.12 -17.11 4.46
C PHE A 225 -11.43 -16.55 5.84
N GLU A 226 -12.69 -16.24 6.12
CA GLU A 226 -13.12 -15.69 7.41
C GLU A 226 -12.81 -16.62 8.57
N VAL A 227 -13.13 -17.91 8.44
CA VAL A 227 -12.85 -18.92 9.47
C VAL A 227 -11.34 -19.03 9.76
N GLY A 228 -10.51 -19.03 8.71
CA GLY A 228 -9.05 -19.06 8.87
C GLY A 228 -8.48 -17.77 9.47
N TRP A 229 -9.06 -16.63 9.11
CA TRP A 229 -8.62 -15.31 9.56
C TRP A 229 -8.97 -15.07 11.04
N GLU A 230 -10.19 -15.43 11.46
CA GLU A 230 -10.64 -15.34 12.84
C GLU A 230 -9.77 -16.21 13.77
N ALA A 231 -9.49 -17.46 13.36
CA ALA A 231 -8.59 -18.33 14.12
C ALA A 231 -7.17 -17.76 14.24
N ALA A 232 -6.67 -17.08 13.20
CA ALA A 232 -5.37 -16.42 13.25
C ALA A 232 -5.38 -15.19 14.17
N GLU A 233 -6.44 -14.39 14.16
CA GLU A 233 -6.61 -13.23 15.06
C GLU A 233 -6.72 -13.66 16.52
N ASP A 234 -7.44 -14.75 16.81
CA ASP A 234 -7.54 -15.30 18.16
C ASP A 234 -6.18 -15.73 18.70
N ILE A 235 -5.39 -16.47 17.91
CA ILE A 235 -4.01 -16.86 18.29
C ILE A 235 -3.16 -15.62 18.58
N LYS A 236 -3.24 -14.58 17.75
CA LYS A 236 -2.49 -13.34 17.95
C LYS A 236 -2.92 -12.63 19.23
N ARG A 237 -4.23 -12.52 19.47
CA ARG A 237 -4.79 -11.87 20.67
C ARG A 237 -4.27 -12.55 21.95
N THR A 238 -4.35 -13.87 22.03
CA THR A 238 -3.86 -14.61 23.20
C THR A 238 -2.35 -14.42 23.43
N LEU A 239 -1.55 -14.42 22.35
CA LEU A 239 -0.11 -14.16 22.45
C LEU A 239 0.20 -12.72 22.90
N ASP A 240 -0.56 -11.74 22.43
CA ASP A 240 -0.42 -10.34 22.83
C ASP A 240 -0.80 -10.14 24.31
N GLU A 241 -1.87 -10.77 24.77
CA GLU A 241 -2.27 -10.78 26.19
C GLU A 241 -1.16 -11.37 27.06
N CYS A 242 -0.62 -12.54 26.69
CA CYS A 242 0.53 -13.15 27.37
C CYS A 242 1.74 -12.21 27.43
N ARG A 243 2.03 -11.52 26.32
CA ARG A 243 3.12 -10.54 26.25
C ARG A 243 2.89 -9.35 27.18
N MET A 244 1.66 -8.84 27.25
CA MET A 244 1.30 -7.73 28.13
C MET A 244 1.42 -8.13 29.62
N GLU A 245 1.00 -9.34 29.99
CA GLU A 245 1.18 -9.87 31.34
C GLU A 245 2.66 -9.96 31.74
N MET A 246 3.52 -10.44 30.83
CA MET A 246 4.97 -10.49 31.04
C MET A 246 5.57 -9.09 31.25
N MET A 247 5.12 -8.07 30.52
CA MET A 247 5.60 -6.69 30.67
C MET A 247 5.11 -6.00 31.95
N GLN A 248 3.94 -6.38 32.47
CA GLN A 248 3.37 -5.80 33.69
C GLN A 248 3.96 -6.39 34.99
N GLY A 249 4.91 -7.33 34.90
CA GLY A 249 5.61 -7.88 36.06
C GLY A 249 4.75 -8.77 36.96
N MET A 250 3.54 -9.11 36.52
CA MET A 250 2.73 -10.14 37.15
C MET A 250 3.39 -11.47 36.80
N ARG A 251 3.92 -12.18 37.81
CA ARG A 251 4.70 -13.41 37.58
C ARG A 251 3.93 -14.33 36.62
N PRO A 252 4.57 -14.83 35.55
CA PRO A 252 3.86 -15.62 34.56
C PRO A 252 3.37 -16.90 35.22
N PHE A 253 2.05 -17.02 35.36
CA PHE A 253 1.37 -18.22 35.86
C PHE A 253 1.69 -19.45 35.00
N ALA A 254 2.18 -19.25 33.78
CA ALA A 254 2.48 -20.30 32.82
C ALA A 254 3.86 -20.96 32.98
N ILE A 255 4.87 -20.30 33.56
CA ILE A 255 6.23 -20.90 33.63
C ILE A 255 6.31 -21.98 34.73
N ILE A 256 5.44 -21.94 35.74
CA ILE A 256 5.48 -22.90 36.87
C ILE A 256 4.93 -24.28 36.49
N LYS A 257 4.17 -24.43 35.40
CA LYS A 257 3.66 -25.75 34.99
C LYS A 257 4.66 -26.61 34.20
N TYR A 258 5.80 -26.07 33.79
CA TYR A 258 6.79 -26.78 32.96
C TYR A 258 8.04 -27.27 33.69
N THR A 259 8.17 -27.02 34.98
CA THR A 259 9.32 -27.49 35.79
C THR A 259 8.98 -28.65 36.74
N THR A 260 7.75 -29.17 36.69
CA THR A 260 7.36 -30.37 37.45
C THR A 260 6.69 -31.39 36.52
N ASN A 261 7.51 -32.09 35.74
CA ASN A 261 7.38 -33.52 35.40
C ASN A 261 8.55 -33.94 34.50
#